data_AF-A0A6P0TJC1-F1
#
_entry.id   AF-A0A6P0TJC1-F1
#
_cell.length_a   1.000
_cell.length_b   1.000
_cell.length_c   1.000
_cell.angle_alpha   90.00
_cell.angle_beta   90.00
_cell.angle_gamma   90.00
#
_symmetry.space_group_name_H-M   'P 1'
#
loop_
_entity.id
_entity.type
_entity.pdbx_description
1 polymer ?
#
loop_
_entity_poly.entity_id
_entity_poly.type
_entity_poly.pdbx_seq_one_letter_code
_entity_poly.pdbx_strand_id
1 'polypeptide(L)'
;PVGLRGKNRARSKKPLLLALFLPRSPTGHTIGITIFAGLSIYALIQGNHRLTPSTLPLPHSPTLPLPHSPTAQQELWTSLGILEFLATLAYLGYHLVPNPTALWPWAGAIAAVLAIGFKRLPWEPWGWSARPGHYTAFFLPIGTLLLSALVTNIPSILLVAAFYAWLAYVTNQIRLSYLSVFCIGWAVFLFLQLQQWEQAIWMALDVGGAVLYVIQVDPRLRSPDQRTIRHNLRLITTGLICYVSVAESLSNPWLGILTLLLSLGLLLAGIGLRTRAYLYVGTGTLLFEVLRYTRRFVGQNPLQIWAVGIVLGLGFIWVAATFEARRNQVNAALSYWRTELESWE
;
A
#
# COMPACT_ATOMS: atom_id res chain seq x y z
N PRO A 1 17.06 -54.59 -44.46
CA PRO A 1 17.47 -53.21 -44.11
C PRO A 1 16.42 -52.18 -44.59
N VAL A 2 15.38 -51.94 -43.78
CA VAL A 2 14.34 -50.91 -43.97
C VAL A 2 13.78 -50.49 -42.61
N GLY A 3 13.65 -49.18 -42.40
CA GLY A 3 12.73 -48.54 -41.43
C GLY A 3 13.34 -48.22 -40.05
N LEU A 4 13.16 -47.05 -39.43
CA LEU A 4 12.17 -45.98 -39.57
C LEU A 4 12.73 -44.65 -39.04
N ARG A 5 12.29 -43.57 -39.70
CA ARG A 5 12.73 -42.17 -39.58
C ARG A 5 11.83 -41.44 -38.57
N GLY A 6 12.35 -41.12 -37.38
CA GLY A 6 11.66 -40.32 -36.37
C GLY A 6 11.72 -38.82 -36.67
N LYS A 7 10.61 -38.23 -37.11
CA LYS A 7 10.48 -36.80 -37.45
C LYS A 7 9.95 -36.03 -36.23
N ASN A 8 10.86 -35.44 -35.45
CA ASN A 8 10.53 -34.52 -34.35
C ASN A 8 9.87 -33.24 -34.90
N ARG A 9 8.58 -33.05 -34.63
CA ARG A 9 7.86 -31.79 -34.84
C ARG A 9 8.24 -30.81 -33.71
N ALA A 10 9.23 -29.97 -33.97
CA ALA A 10 9.44 -28.74 -33.23
C ALA A 10 8.25 -27.80 -33.51
N ARG A 11 7.33 -27.68 -32.54
CA ARG A 11 6.26 -26.67 -32.56
C ARG A 11 6.91 -25.28 -32.55
N SER A 12 6.69 -24.57 -33.64
CA SER A 12 7.01 -23.16 -33.85
C SER A 12 6.56 -22.29 -32.67
N LYS A 13 7.53 -21.78 -31.90
CA LYS A 13 7.36 -20.63 -30.99
C LYS A 13 7.87 -19.32 -31.64
N LYS A 14 7.86 -19.22 -32.97
CA LYS A 14 8.45 -18.10 -33.72
C LYS A 14 7.54 -16.93 -34.17
N PRO A 15 6.19 -16.92 -34.00
CA PRO A 15 5.42 -15.76 -34.49
C PRO A 15 5.44 -14.53 -33.57
N LEU A 16 5.84 -14.65 -32.29
CA LEU A 16 5.74 -13.54 -31.33
C LEU A 16 6.82 -12.46 -31.46
N LEU A 17 7.98 -12.75 -32.07
CA LEU A 17 9.08 -11.79 -32.17
C LEU A 17 9.08 -10.95 -33.47
N LEU A 18 8.33 -11.36 -34.49
CA LEU A 18 8.36 -10.69 -35.79
C LEU A 18 7.49 -9.41 -35.85
N ALA A 19 6.53 -9.26 -34.94
CA ALA A 19 5.64 -8.09 -34.88
C ALA A 19 6.33 -6.82 -34.33
N LEU A 20 7.46 -6.95 -33.63
CA LEU A 20 8.21 -5.83 -33.05
C LEU A 20 9.04 -5.03 -34.08
N PHE A 21 9.14 -5.51 -35.33
CA PHE A 21 9.98 -4.91 -36.38
C PHE A 21 9.18 -4.33 -37.56
N LEU A 22 7.85 -4.16 -37.43
CA LEU A 22 7.03 -3.58 -38.50
C LEU A 22 7.34 -2.07 -38.70
N PRO A 23 7.38 -1.59 -39.94
CA PRO A 23 7.74 -0.22 -40.28
C PRO A 23 6.76 0.82 -39.71
N ARG A 24 7.32 1.97 -39.34
CA ARG A 24 6.65 3.12 -38.69
C ARG A 24 5.78 3.93 -39.66
N SER A 25 5.05 3.27 -40.55
CA SER A 25 4.08 3.90 -41.45
C SER A 25 2.68 3.85 -40.82
N PRO A 26 1.78 4.82 -41.11
CA PRO A 26 0.40 4.80 -40.62
C PRO A 26 -0.35 3.52 -41.01
N THR A 27 -0.03 2.96 -42.18
CA THR A 27 -0.52 1.65 -42.64
C THR A 27 0.06 0.47 -41.84
N GLY A 28 1.30 0.56 -41.35
CA GLY A 28 1.89 -0.46 -40.48
C GLY A 28 1.21 -0.55 -39.12
N HIS A 29 0.78 0.59 -38.57
CA HIS A 29 0.06 0.65 -37.29
C HIS A 29 -1.31 -0.02 -37.33
N THR A 30 -2.10 0.23 -38.37
CA THR A 30 -3.43 -0.39 -38.53
C THR A 30 -3.31 -1.90 -38.72
N ILE A 31 -2.35 -2.35 -39.54
CA ILE A 31 -2.07 -3.78 -39.73
C ILE A 31 -1.67 -4.42 -38.39
N GLY A 32 -0.76 -3.80 -37.63
CA GLY A 32 -0.37 -4.27 -36.31
C GLY A 32 -1.55 -4.44 -35.36
N ILE A 33 -2.42 -3.44 -35.25
CA ILE A 33 -3.63 -3.48 -34.42
C ILE A 33 -4.54 -4.65 -34.84
N THR A 34 -4.80 -4.80 -36.13
CA THR A 34 -5.68 -5.88 -36.62
C THR A 34 -5.12 -7.26 -36.34
N ILE A 35 -3.79 -7.44 -36.47
CA ILE A 35 -3.13 -8.72 -36.17
C ILE A 35 -3.24 -9.03 -34.68
N PHE A 36 -2.88 -8.09 -33.80
CA PHE A 36 -2.98 -8.33 -32.36
C PHE A 36 -4.43 -8.53 -31.90
N ALA A 37 -5.39 -7.80 -32.48
CA ALA A 37 -6.81 -8.00 -32.19
C ALA A 37 -7.26 -9.41 -32.63
N GLY A 38 -6.86 -9.85 -33.82
CA GLY A 38 -7.13 -11.21 -34.32
C GLY A 38 -6.51 -12.30 -33.45
N LEU A 39 -5.26 -12.12 -33.00
CA LEU A 39 -4.58 -13.03 -32.08
C LEU A 39 -5.29 -13.09 -30.72
N SER A 40 -5.69 -11.95 -30.17
CA SER A 40 -6.42 -11.89 -28.90
C SER A 40 -7.76 -12.64 -28.96
N ILE A 41 -8.52 -12.44 -30.05
CA ILE A 41 -9.80 -13.14 -30.29
C ILE A 41 -9.54 -14.64 -30.43
N TYR A 42 -8.53 -15.03 -31.21
CA TYR A 42 -8.18 -16.44 -31.37
C TYR A 42 -7.81 -17.10 -30.04
N ALA A 43 -6.99 -16.44 -29.21
CA ALA A 43 -6.61 -16.95 -27.89
C ALA A 43 -7.82 -17.05 -26.94
N LEU A 44 -8.74 -16.07 -26.96
CA LEU A 44 -9.98 -16.10 -26.18
C LEU A 44 -10.93 -17.23 -26.64
N ILE A 45 -11.01 -17.52 -27.94
CA ILE A 45 -11.79 -18.63 -28.48
C ILE A 45 -11.20 -19.97 -28.00
N GLN A 46 -9.88 -20.15 -28.10
CA GLN A 46 -9.20 -21.38 -27.66
C GLN A 46 -9.28 -21.61 -26.14
N GLY A 47 -9.37 -20.53 -25.35
CA GLY A 47 -9.58 -20.59 -23.92
C GLY A 47 -11.03 -20.86 -23.50
N ASN A 48 -12.00 -20.84 -24.42
CA ASN A 48 -13.40 -21.05 -24.10
C ASN A 48 -13.72 -22.56 -24.02
N HIS A 49 -14.08 -23.04 -22.83
CA HIS A 49 -14.34 -24.46 -22.61
C HIS A 49 -15.62 -24.97 -23.32
N ARG A 50 -16.54 -24.07 -23.69
CA ARG A 50 -17.73 -24.44 -24.49
C ARG A 50 -17.41 -24.69 -25.95
N LEU A 51 -16.47 -23.93 -26.50
CA LEU A 51 -16.07 -24.02 -27.90
C LEU A 51 -14.96 -25.04 -28.13
N THR A 52 -14.11 -25.26 -27.13
CA THR A 52 -12.98 -26.20 -27.20
C THR A 52 -13.06 -27.19 -26.04
N PRO A 53 -13.99 -28.16 -26.11
CA PRO A 53 -14.10 -29.20 -25.09
C PRO A 53 -12.80 -29.99 -25.01
N SER A 54 -12.30 -30.21 -23.80
CA SER A 54 -11.05 -30.94 -23.57
C SER A 54 -11.25 -32.42 -23.91
N THR A 55 -10.86 -32.84 -25.11
CA THR A 55 -10.95 -34.24 -25.57
C THR A 55 -9.79 -35.10 -25.04
N LEU A 56 -9.47 -35.01 -23.74
CA LEU A 56 -8.57 -35.98 -23.13
C LEU A 56 -9.41 -37.22 -22.77
N PRO A 57 -9.17 -38.39 -23.39
CA PRO A 57 -9.88 -39.60 -23.04
C PRO A 57 -9.43 -40.01 -21.64
N LEU A 58 -10.33 -39.95 -20.67
CA LEU A 58 -10.12 -40.65 -19.40
C LEU A 58 -10.18 -42.15 -19.69
N PRO A 59 -9.15 -42.94 -19.30
CA PRO A 59 -9.25 -44.39 -19.30
C PRO A 59 -10.39 -44.78 -18.35
N HIS A 60 -11.27 -45.64 -18.84
CA HIS A 60 -12.52 -46.10 -18.23
C HIS A 60 -12.49 -46.17 -16.69
N SER A 61 -13.21 -45.27 -16.03
CA SER A 61 -13.62 -45.42 -14.64
C SER A 61 -15.07 -44.92 -14.52
N PRO A 62 -16.04 -45.79 -14.20
CA PRO A 62 -17.44 -45.41 -14.08
C PRO A 62 -17.67 -44.82 -12.69
N THR A 63 -17.33 -43.55 -12.49
CA THR A 63 -17.67 -42.82 -11.27
C THR A 63 -18.10 -41.40 -11.63
N LEU A 64 -19.26 -41.03 -11.08
CA LEU A 64 -19.98 -39.74 -11.05
C LEU A 64 -19.40 -38.56 -11.86
N PRO A 65 -20.24 -37.81 -12.60
CA PRO A 65 -19.80 -36.62 -13.34
C PRO A 65 -19.34 -35.56 -12.34
N LEU A 66 -18.03 -35.46 -12.13
CA LEU A 66 -17.43 -34.35 -11.41
C LEU A 66 -17.50 -33.10 -12.32
N PRO A 67 -17.84 -31.93 -11.75
CA PRO A 67 -17.88 -30.68 -12.50
C PRO A 67 -16.52 -30.45 -13.19
N HIS A 68 -16.54 -30.25 -14.50
CA HIS A 68 -15.34 -30.06 -15.31
C HIS A 68 -14.64 -28.75 -14.91
N SER A 69 -13.61 -28.85 -14.06
CA SER A 69 -12.70 -27.73 -13.82
C SER A 69 -11.93 -27.40 -15.10
N PRO A 70 -11.76 -26.12 -15.46
CA PRO A 70 -11.01 -25.72 -16.64
C PRO A 70 -9.58 -26.27 -16.58
N THR A 71 -9.04 -26.68 -17.71
CA THR A 71 -7.65 -27.17 -17.77
C THR A 71 -6.67 -26.00 -17.66
N ALA A 72 -5.49 -26.24 -17.09
CA ALA A 72 -4.43 -25.21 -16.98
C ALA A 72 -4.07 -24.59 -18.34
N GLN A 73 -4.19 -25.36 -19.43
CA GLN A 73 -3.95 -24.86 -20.78
C GLN A 73 -5.04 -23.87 -21.24
N GLN A 74 -6.31 -24.11 -20.90
CA GLN A 74 -7.39 -23.17 -21.21
C GLN A 74 -7.22 -21.86 -20.42
N GLU A 75 -6.86 -21.94 -19.13
CA GLU A 75 -6.57 -20.75 -18.31
C GLU A 75 -5.40 -19.93 -18.92
N LEU A 76 -4.35 -20.59 -19.42
CA LEU A 76 -3.25 -19.93 -20.13
C LEU A 76 -3.72 -19.19 -21.39
N TRP A 77 -4.53 -19.83 -22.23
CA TRP A 77 -5.06 -19.18 -23.45
C TRP A 77 -5.97 -18.00 -23.12
N THR A 78 -6.83 -18.12 -22.12
CA THR A 78 -7.69 -17.01 -21.68
C THR A 78 -6.85 -15.84 -21.16
N SER A 79 -5.84 -16.09 -20.32
CA SER A 79 -4.96 -15.04 -19.79
C SER A 79 -4.14 -14.34 -20.88
N LEU A 80 -3.59 -15.09 -21.84
CA LEU A 80 -2.88 -14.51 -22.99
C LEU A 80 -3.81 -13.65 -23.85
N GLY A 81 -5.02 -14.14 -24.13
CA GLY A 81 -6.01 -13.38 -24.91
C GLY A 81 -6.42 -12.08 -24.22
N ILE A 82 -6.64 -12.11 -22.90
CA ILE A 82 -6.94 -10.90 -22.11
C ILE A 82 -5.75 -9.91 -22.14
N LEU A 83 -4.52 -10.40 -21.96
CA LEU A 83 -3.33 -9.56 -21.97
C LEU A 83 -3.11 -8.90 -23.33
N GLU A 84 -3.23 -9.66 -24.42
CA GLU A 84 -3.14 -9.12 -25.79
C GLU A 84 -4.26 -8.11 -26.05
N PHE A 85 -5.50 -8.41 -25.65
CA PHE A 85 -6.61 -7.47 -25.78
C PHE A 85 -6.33 -6.14 -25.07
N LEU A 86 -5.84 -6.19 -23.83
CA LEU A 86 -5.50 -4.98 -23.08
C LEU A 86 -4.34 -4.21 -23.72
N ALA A 87 -3.33 -4.91 -24.25
CA ALA A 87 -2.24 -4.29 -24.99
C ALA A 87 -2.74 -3.61 -26.27
N THR A 88 -3.65 -4.25 -27.02
CA THR A 88 -4.28 -3.63 -28.18
C THR A 88 -5.09 -2.40 -27.81
N LEU A 89 -5.82 -2.45 -26.70
CA LEU A 89 -6.65 -1.34 -26.24
C LEU A 89 -5.79 -0.16 -25.79
N ALA A 90 -4.69 -0.41 -25.07
CA ALA A 90 -3.73 0.61 -24.69
C ALA A 90 -3.05 1.26 -25.92
N TYR A 91 -2.63 0.43 -26.88
CA TYR A 91 -2.02 0.90 -28.12
C TYR A 91 -3.00 1.70 -28.99
N LEU A 92 -4.25 1.24 -29.09
CA LEU A 92 -5.31 1.94 -29.80
C LEU A 92 -5.63 3.29 -29.12
N GLY A 93 -5.71 3.31 -27.79
CA GLY A 93 -5.92 4.54 -27.01
C GLY A 93 -4.81 5.58 -27.24
N TYR A 94 -3.56 5.14 -27.40
CA TYR A 94 -2.43 6.02 -27.73
C TYR A 94 -2.60 6.72 -29.10
N HIS A 95 -3.18 6.02 -30.08
CA HIS A 95 -3.31 6.52 -31.46
C HIS A 95 -4.63 7.23 -31.75
N LEU A 96 -5.74 6.83 -31.13
CA LEU A 96 -7.06 7.42 -31.38
C LEU A 96 -7.27 8.74 -30.66
N VAL A 97 -6.60 8.97 -29.53
CA VAL A 97 -6.81 10.16 -28.71
C VAL A 97 -5.96 11.32 -29.28
N PRO A 98 -6.57 12.47 -29.63
CA PRO A 98 -5.85 13.59 -30.23
C PRO A 98 -4.68 14.13 -29.38
N ASN A 99 -4.78 14.01 -28.05
CA ASN A 99 -3.75 14.40 -27.10
C ASN A 99 -3.44 13.26 -26.12
N PRO A 100 -2.60 12.27 -26.49
CA PRO A 100 -2.31 11.12 -25.64
C PRO A 100 -1.65 11.53 -24.32
N THR A 101 -0.86 12.61 -24.32
CA THR A 101 -0.20 13.17 -23.14
C THR A 101 -1.17 13.63 -22.05
N ALA A 102 -2.40 14.02 -22.40
CA ALA A 102 -3.42 14.40 -21.43
C ALA A 102 -4.08 13.17 -20.76
N LEU A 103 -4.10 12.03 -21.45
CA LEU A 103 -4.77 10.81 -20.99
C LEU A 103 -3.84 9.89 -20.20
N TRP A 104 -2.54 9.88 -20.51
CA TRP A 104 -1.52 9.10 -19.81
C TRP A 104 -1.50 9.28 -18.28
N PRO A 105 -1.62 10.51 -17.73
CA PRO A 105 -1.68 10.70 -16.28
C PRO A 105 -2.88 10.02 -15.60
N TRP A 106 -3.94 9.75 -16.36
CA TRP A 106 -5.18 9.10 -15.92
C TRP A 106 -5.19 7.59 -16.18
N ALA A 107 -4.11 7.00 -16.70
CA ALA A 107 -4.05 5.60 -17.07
C ALA A 107 -4.41 4.67 -15.89
N GLY A 108 -3.89 4.93 -14.69
CA GLY A 108 -4.22 4.17 -13.47
C GLY A 108 -5.72 4.24 -13.11
N ALA A 109 -6.33 5.43 -13.16
CA ALA A 109 -7.76 5.60 -12.91
C ALA A 109 -8.64 4.88 -13.96
N ILE A 110 -8.30 5.00 -15.24
CA ILE A 110 -9.00 4.30 -16.32
C ILE A 110 -8.89 2.79 -16.12
N ALA A 111 -7.71 2.31 -15.77
CA ALA A 111 -7.48 0.91 -15.44
C ALA A 111 -8.30 0.45 -14.23
N ALA A 112 -8.41 1.26 -13.17
CA ALA A 112 -9.27 0.95 -12.03
C ALA A 112 -10.75 0.79 -12.44
N VAL A 113 -11.26 1.66 -13.31
CA VAL A 113 -12.63 1.56 -13.83
C VAL A 113 -12.80 0.29 -14.69
N LEU A 114 -11.86 0.02 -15.59
CA LEU A 114 -11.87 -1.20 -16.40
C LEU A 114 -11.83 -2.45 -15.52
N ALA A 115 -11.01 -2.47 -14.47
CA ALA A 115 -10.92 -3.57 -13.52
C ALA A 115 -12.26 -3.86 -12.81
N ILE A 116 -13.03 -2.82 -12.47
CA ILE A 116 -14.39 -2.99 -11.93
C ILE A 116 -15.28 -3.71 -12.95
N GLY A 117 -15.21 -3.30 -14.22
CA GLY A 117 -15.89 -3.98 -15.33
C GLY A 117 -15.49 -5.45 -15.43
N PHE A 118 -14.19 -5.73 -15.52
CA PHE A 118 -13.66 -7.09 -15.59
C PHE A 118 -14.11 -7.98 -14.43
N LYS A 119 -14.22 -7.43 -13.22
CA LYS A 119 -14.69 -8.17 -12.04
C LYS A 119 -16.19 -8.49 -12.08
N ARG A 120 -17.01 -7.66 -12.72
CA ARG A 120 -18.48 -7.84 -12.81
C ARG A 120 -18.92 -8.73 -13.97
N LEU A 121 -18.03 -9.04 -14.92
CA LEU A 121 -18.39 -9.86 -16.08
C LEU A 121 -18.70 -11.31 -15.67
N PRO A 122 -19.77 -11.93 -16.23
CA PRO A 122 -20.14 -13.31 -15.94
C PRO A 122 -19.28 -14.29 -16.77
N TRP A 123 -17.99 -14.42 -16.41
CA TRP A 123 -17.02 -15.26 -17.13
C TRP A 123 -17.47 -16.71 -17.30
N GLU A 124 -18.00 -17.34 -16.24
CA GLU A 124 -18.43 -18.74 -16.25
C GLU A 124 -19.63 -18.99 -17.18
N PRO A 125 -20.72 -18.20 -17.11
CA PRO A 125 -21.81 -18.27 -18.09
C PRO A 125 -21.41 -18.01 -19.55
N TRP A 126 -20.23 -17.46 -19.82
CA TRP A 126 -19.73 -17.25 -21.18
C TRP A 126 -18.81 -18.36 -21.66
N GLY A 127 -18.47 -19.32 -20.80
CA GLY A 127 -17.59 -20.42 -21.16
C GLY A 127 -16.11 -20.13 -20.91
N TRP A 128 -15.78 -19.06 -20.18
CA TRP A 128 -14.40 -18.76 -19.76
C TRP A 128 -14.19 -19.07 -18.29
N SER A 129 -12.95 -19.34 -17.91
CA SER A 129 -12.58 -19.48 -16.49
C SER A 129 -12.60 -18.11 -15.80
N ALA A 130 -13.20 -18.02 -14.61
CA ALA A 130 -13.29 -16.76 -13.87
C ALA A 130 -11.93 -16.30 -13.30
N ARG A 131 -11.03 -17.26 -12.99
CA ARG A 131 -9.72 -17.01 -12.38
C ARG A 131 -8.87 -15.98 -13.14
N PRO A 132 -8.54 -16.16 -14.44
CA PRO A 132 -7.69 -15.21 -15.16
C PRO A 132 -8.31 -13.81 -15.22
N GLY A 133 -9.63 -13.70 -15.41
CA GLY A 133 -10.32 -12.40 -15.37
C GLY A 133 -10.18 -11.68 -14.04
N HIS A 134 -10.29 -12.42 -12.91
CA HIS A 134 -10.08 -11.86 -11.58
C HIS A 134 -8.63 -11.44 -11.31
N TYR A 135 -7.64 -12.24 -11.73
CA TYR A 135 -6.23 -11.87 -11.58
C TYR A 135 -5.89 -10.64 -12.42
N THR A 136 -6.38 -10.55 -13.65
CA THR A 136 -6.18 -9.36 -14.47
C THR A 136 -6.84 -8.15 -13.83
N ALA A 137 -8.10 -8.24 -13.41
CA ALA A 137 -8.78 -7.13 -12.72
C ALA A 137 -8.02 -6.68 -11.47
N PHE A 138 -7.36 -7.60 -10.76
CA PHE A 138 -6.55 -7.30 -9.60
C PHE A 138 -5.25 -6.55 -9.96
N PHE A 139 -4.47 -7.06 -10.91
CA PHE A 139 -3.14 -6.50 -11.22
C PHE A 139 -3.17 -5.30 -12.17
N LEU A 140 -4.26 -5.09 -12.89
CA LEU A 140 -4.33 -4.07 -13.94
C LEU A 140 -4.16 -2.63 -13.40
N PRO A 141 -4.83 -2.19 -12.32
CA PRO A 141 -4.69 -0.81 -11.84
C PRO A 141 -3.29 -0.52 -11.27
N ILE A 142 -2.68 -1.48 -10.56
CA ILE A 142 -1.33 -1.29 -10.02
C ILE A 142 -0.27 -1.39 -11.12
N GLY A 143 -0.43 -2.33 -12.06
CA GLY A 143 0.51 -2.50 -13.17
C GLY A 143 0.54 -1.27 -14.08
N THR A 144 -0.63 -0.72 -14.42
CA THR A 144 -0.71 0.52 -15.20
C THR A 144 -0.14 1.71 -14.46
N LEU A 145 -0.43 1.84 -13.15
CA LEU A 145 0.11 2.92 -12.32
C LEU A 145 1.65 2.84 -12.19
N LEU A 146 2.23 1.65 -12.09
CA LEU A 146 3.69 1.46 -12.09
C LEU A 146 4.31 1.77 -13.47
N LEU A 147 3.64 1.39 -14.56
CA LEU A 147 4.09 1.73 -15.91
C LEU A 147 4.03 3.23 -16.19
N SER A 148 3.04 3.93 -15.63
CA SER A 148 2.87 5.38 -15.76
C SER A 148 3.51 6.19 -14.63
N ALA A 149 4.33 5.56 -13.76
CA ALA A 149 4.82 6.13 -12.50
C ALA A 149 5.38 7.57 -12.60
N LEU A 150 6.07 7.89 -13.71
CA LEU A 150 6.73 9.17 -13.93
C LEU A 150 5.80 10.31 -14.39
N VAL A 151 4.61 9.99 -14.86
CA VAL A 151 3.68 10.95 -15.50
C VAL A 151 2.30 10.91 -14.83
N THR A 152 2.15 10.19 -13.71
CA THR A 152 0.85 9.98 -13.07
C THR A 152 0.47 11.18 -12.19
N ASN A 153 -0.79 11.61 -12.28
CA ASN A 153 -1.33 12.67 -11.43
C ASN A 153 -1.82 12.12 -10.08
N ILE A 154 -1.73 12.94 -9.03
CA ILE A 154 -2.19 12.60 -7.67
C ILE A 154 -3.64 12.06 -7.63
N PRO A 155 -4.64 12.67 -8.30
CA PRO A 155 -6.01 12.15 -8.30
C PRO A 155 -6.11 10.72 -8.87
N SER A 156 -5.29 10.38 -9.86
CA SER A 156 -5.27 9.05 -10.48
C SER A 156 -4.80 7.99 -9.48
N ILE A 157 -3.75 8.29 -8.71
CA ILE A 157 -3.24 7.41 -7.64
C ILE A 157 -4.28 7.24 -6.53
N LEU A 158 -4.95 8.33 -6.13
CA LEU A 158 -6.01 8.27 -5.12
C LEU A 158 -7.21 7.44 -5.57
N LEU A 159 -7.58 7.50 -6.85
CA LEU A 159 -8.63 6.62 -7.40
C LEU A 159 -8.22 5.15 -7.38
N VAL A 160 -6.96 4.84 -7.69
CA VAL A 160 -6.43 3.47 -7.56
C VAL A 160 -6.40 3.02 -6.10
N ALA A 161 -6.03 3.91 -5.17
CA ALA A 161 -6.11 3.63 -3.74
C ALA A 161 -7.55 3.31 -3.30
N ALA A 162 -8.51 4.17 -3.68
CA ALA A 162 -9.93 3.97 -3.39
C ALA A 162 -10.45 2.64 -3.97
N PHE A 163 -10.01 2.26 -5.17
CA PHE A 163 -10.32 0.97 -5.77
C PHE A 163 -9.81 -0.19 -4.90
N TYR A 164 -8.56 -0.17 -4.43
CA TYR A 164 -8.04 -1.23 -3.56
C TYR A 164 -8.67 -1.25 -2.18
N ALA A 165 -9.02 -0.09 -1.61
CA ALA A 165 -9.77 0.00 -0.36
C ALA A 165 -11.17 -0.62 -0.50
N TRP A 166 -11.89 -0.28 -1.58
CA TRP A 166 -13.17 -0.90 -1.91
C TRP A 166 -13.03 -2.40 -2.15
N LEU A 167 -11.97 -2.82 -2.86
CA LEU A 167 -11.72 -4.22 -3.12
C LEU A 167 -11.46 -5.00 -1.83
N ALA A 168 -10.67 -4.44 -0.90
CA ALA A 168 -10.41 -5.02 0.41
C ALA A 168 -11.70 -5.18 1.23
N TYR A 169 -12.59 -4.18 1.19
CA TYR A 169 -13.89 -4.21 1.85
C TYR A 169 -14.80 -5.32 1.29
N VAL A 170 -14.94 -5.40 -0.04
CA VAL A 170 -15.83 -6.37 -0.69
C VAL A 170 -15.33 -7.81 -0.56
N THR A 171 -14.01 -8.05 -0.60
CA THR A 171 -13.45 -9.41 -0.49
C THR A 171 -13.18 -9.84 0.94
N ASN A 172 -13.34 -8.93 1.92
CA ASN A 172 -12.94 -9.13 3.32
C ASN A 172 -11.46 -9.54 3.47
N GLN A 173 -10.61 -9.14 2.52
CA GLN A 173 -9.18 -9.43 2.52
C GLN A 173 -8.39 -8.19 2.92
N ILE A 174 -8.11 -8.08 4.21
CA ILE A 174 -7.39 -6.96 4.81
C ILE A 174 -6.04 -6.68 4.13
N ARG A 175 -5.36 -7.70 3.62
CA ARG A 175 -4.05 -7.57 2.94
C ARG A 175 -4.10 -6.64 1.72
N LEU A 176 -5.26 -6.50 1.07
CA LEU A 176 -5.43 -5.60 -0.05
C LEU A 176 -5.41 -4.12 0.37
N SER A 177 -5.76 -3.83 1.63
CA SER A 177 -5.67 -2.48 2.17
C SER A 177 -4.23 -1.97 2.23
N TYR A 178 -3.21 -2.86 2.27
CA TYR A 178 -1.80 -2.47 2.23
C TYR A 178 -1.46 -1.78 0.92
N LEU A 179 -2.05 -2.23 -0.18
CA LEU A 179 -1.84 -1.62 -1.49
C LEU A 179 -2.52 -0.25 -1.58
N SER A 180 -3.70 -0.10 -0.97
CA SER A 180 -4.34 1.22 -0.83
C SER A 180 -3.47 2.19 -0.03
N VAL A 181 -2.92 1.75 1.11
CA VAL A 181 -2.05 2.59 1.94
C VAL A 181 -0.76 2.94 1.21
N PHE A 182 -0.17 1.99 0.48
CA PHE A 182 0.98 2.26 -0.38
C PHE A 182 0.66 3.34 -1.43
N CYS A 183 -0.48 3.24 -2.12
CA CYS A 183 -0.90 4.25 -3.09
C CYS A 183 -1.16 5.62 -2.42
N ILE A 184 -1.77 5.65 -1.23
CA ILE A 184 -1.96 6.91 -0.48
C ILE A 184 -0.61 7.52 -0.11
N GLY A 185 0.33 6.74 0.42
CA GLY A 185 1.65 7.22 0.78
C GLY A 185 2.40 7.76 -0.44
N TRP A 186 2.33 7.06 -1.58
CA TRP A 186 2.89 7.59 -2.82
C TRP A 186 2.21 8.89 -3.28
N ALA A 187 0.89 9.00 -3.17
CA ALA A 187 0.17 10.24 -3.48
C ALA A 187 0.61 11.40 -2.57
N VAL A 188 0.80 11.14 -1.27
CA VAL A 188 1.32 12.11 -0.30
C VAL A 188 2.76 12.50 -0.63
N PHE A 189 3.62 11.53 -0.96
CA PHE A 189 4.99 11.79 -1.37
C PHE A 189 5.08 12.72 -2.59
N LEU A 190 4.30 12.45 -3.64
CA LEU A 190 4.23 13.34 -4.80
C LEU A 190 3.69 14.72 -4.44
N PHE A 191 2.67 14.79 -3.57
CA PHE A 191 2.15 16.05 -3.08
C PHE A 191 3.23 16.87 -2.35
N LEU A 192 4.01 16.24 -1.47
CA LEU A 192 5.11 16.88 -0.75
C LEU A 192 6.20 17.39 -1.70
N GLN A 193 6.56 16.61 -2.74
CA GLN A 193 7.51 17.05 -3.76
C GLN A 193 6.99 18.27 -4.55
N LEU A 194 5.71 18.28 -4.91
CA LEU A 194 5.09 19.44 -5.59
C LEU A 194 5.13 20.70 -4.73
N GLN A 195 4.97 20.56 -3.40
CA GLN A 195 5.09 21.66 -2.45
C GLN A 195 6.54 22.00 -2.07
N GLN A 196 7.53 21.26 -2.58
CA GLN A 196 8.95 21.39 -2.22
C GLN A 196 9.20 21.19 -0.71
N TRP A 197 8.36 20.39 -0.05
CA TRP A 197 8.48 20.05 1.36
C TRP A 197 9.35 18.81 1.54
N GLU A 198 10.64 18.98 1.28
CA GLU A 198 11.63 17.89 1.31
C GLU A 198 12.17 17.60 2.72
N GLN A 199 11.57 18.17 3.77
CA GLN A 199 12.02 17.94 5.15
C GLN A 199 11.81 16.46 5.54
N ALA A 200 12.81 15.86 6.21
CA ALA A 200 12.78 14.44 6.52
C ALA A 200 11.61 14.04 7.44
N ILE A 201 11.08 14.98 8.22
CA ILE A 201 9.93 14.76 9.09
C ILE A 201 8.67 14.31 8.33
N TRP A 202 8.39 14.91 7.17
CA TRP A 202 7.21 14.55 6.39
C TRP A 202 7.33 13.16 5.79
N MET A 203 8.52 12.81 5.32
CA MET A 203 8.82 11.46 4.82
C MET A 203 8.74 10.42 5.94
N ALA A 204 9.25 10.76 7.13
CA ALA A 204 9.17 9.89 8.30
C ALA A 204 7.72 9.68 8.75
N LEU A 205 6.88 10.71 8.71
CA LEU A 205 5.45 10.62 9.02
C LEU A 205 4.69 9.78 8.00
N ASP A 206 4.97 9.95 6.71
CA ASP A 206 4.32 9.18 5.65
C ASP A 206 4.67 7.68 5.73
N VAL A 207 5.97 7.36 5.72
CA VAL A 207 6.45 5.97 5.82
C VAL A 207 6.09 5.36 7.17
N GLY A 208 6.32 6.09 8.26
CA GLY A 208 6.03 5.64 9.61
C GLY A 208 4.54 5.44 9.84
N GLY A 209 3.69 6.32 9.32
CA GLY A 209 2.22 6.20 9.36
C GLY A 209 1.73 4.96 8.61
N ALA A 210 2.28 4.69 7.43
CA ALA A 210 1.97 3.46 6.67
C ALA A 210 2.36 2.20 7.45
N VAL A 211 3.53 2.18 8.08
CA VAL A 211 3.98 1.04 8.91
C VAL A 211 3.09 0.87 10.15
N LEU A 212 2.76 1.95 10.86
CA LEU A 212 1.85 1.90 12.01
C LEU A 212 0.46 1.39 11.64
N TYR A 213 -0.04 1.78 10.47
CA TYR A 213 -1.30 1.25 9.94
C TYR A 213 -1.21 -0.28 9.75
N VAL A 214 -0.15 -0.79 9.11
CA VAL A 214 0.03 -2.23 8.91
C VAL A 214 0.09 -2.96 10.24
N ILE A 215 0.82 -2.43 11.23
CA ILE A 215 0.90 -3.03 12.57
C ILE A 215 -0.47 -3.12 13.25
N GLN A 216 -1.34 -2.12 13.05
CA GLN A 216 -2.68 -2.07 13.65
C GLN A 216 -3.68 -3.02 12.99
N VAL A 217 -3.54 -3.19 11.67
CA VAL A 217 -4.56 -3.82 10.83
C VAL A 217 -4.24 -5.29 10.52
N ASP A 218 -2.97 -5.70 10.53
CA ASP A 218 -2.59 -7.08 10.19
C ASP A 218 -3.21 -8.13 11.14
N PRO A 219 -4.00 -9.10 10.62
CA PRO A 219 -4.56 -10.19 11.43
C PRO A 219 -3.50 -11.04 12.15
N ARG A 220 -2.30 -11.19 11.59
CA ARG A 220 -1.24 -12.01 12.20
C ARG A 220 -0.74 -11.40 13.51
N LEU A 221 -0.55 -10.07 13.51
CA LEU A 221 -0.04 -9.29 14.64
C LEU A 221 -1.10 -9.05 15.74
N ARG A 222 -2.37 -9.37 15.47
CA ARG A 222 -3.48 -9.28 16.45
C ARG A 222 -3.57 -10.48 17.39
N SER A 223 -2.86 -11.57 17.11
CA SER A 223 -2.85 -12.72 18.01
C SER A 223 -2.26 -12.35 19.38
N PRO A 224 -2.79 -12.91 20.49
CA PRO A 224 -2.28 -12.62 21.84
C PRO A 224 -0.79 -12.99 21.97
N ASP A 225 -0.35 -14.03 21.26
CA ASP A 225 1.02 -14.53 21.25
C ASP A 225 2.03 -13.52 20.66
N GLN A 226 1.56 -12.57 19.82
CA GLN A 226 2.40 -11.57 19.17
C GLN A 226 2.36 -10.18 19.83
N ARG A 227 1.83 -10.08 21.05
CA ARG A 227 1.76 -8.82 21.82
C ARG A 227 3.11 -8.11 21.91
N THR A 228 4.17 -8.83 22.24
CA THR A 228 5.53 -8.26 22.38
C THR A 228 6.07 -7.73 21.04
N ILE A 229 5.84 -8.47 19.95
CA ILE A 229 6.29 -8.06 18.61
C ILE A 229 5.55 -6.79 18.19
N ARG A 230 4.22 -6.72 18.38
CA ARG A 230 3.42 -5.54 18.09
C ARG A 230 3.88 -4.31 18.89
N HIS A 231 4.15 -4.50 20.18
CA HIS A 231 4.66 -3.42 21.04
C HIS A 231 6.02 -2.90 20.54
N ASN A 232 6.96 -3.81 20.28
CA ASN A 232 8.31 -3.44 19.82
C ASN A 232 8.28 -2.74 18.46
N LEU A 233 7.46 -3.24 17.52
CA LEU A 233 7.30 -2.60 16.21
C LEU A 233 6.73 -1.17 16.35
N ARG A 234 5.68 -0.98 17.17
CA ARG A 234 5.15 0.37 17.44
C ARG A 234 6.21 1.27 18.07
N LEU A 235 6.94 0.77 19.07
CA LEU A 235 7.99 1.50 19.77
C LEU A 235 9.09 1.96 18.80
N ILE A 236 9.58 1.06 17.95
CA ILE A 236 10.62 1.36 16.96
C ILE A 236 10.09 2.36 15.92
N THR A 237 8.89 2.13 15.37
CA THR A 237 8.33 3.01 14.35
C THR A 237 8.08 4.42 14.89
N THR A 238 7.42 4.57 16.04
CA THR A 238 7.23 5.91 16.62
C THR A 238 8.52 6.51 17.12
N GLY A 239 9.42 5.70 17.67
CA GLY A 239 10.75 6.13 18.08
C GLY A 239 11.53 6.74 16.91
N LEU A 240 11.48 6.10 15.73
CA LEU A 240 12.12 6.60 14.52
C LEU A 240 11.49 7.90 14.02
N ILE A 241 10.15 7.99 13.98
CA ILE A 241 9.44 9.23 13.63
C ILE A 241 9.89 10.37 14.56
N CYS A 242 9.86 10.13 15.87
CA CYS A 242 10.25 11.13 16.86
C CYS A 242 11.74 11.50 16.78
N TYR A 243 12.61 10.52 16.54
CA TYR A 243 14.03 10.77 16.34
C TYR A 243 14.30 11.70 15.16
N VAL A 244 13.69 11.44 14.00
CA VAL A 244 13.81 12.31 12.82
C VAL A 244 13.22 13.69 13.09
N SER A 245 12.07 13.75 13.77
CA SER A 245 11.42 15.02 14.17
C SER A 245 12.33 15.88 15.05
N VAL A 246 12.99 15.28 16.05
CA VAL A 246 13.94 15.98 16.92
C VAL A 246 15.18 16.41 16.14
N ALA A 247 15.71 15.56 15.26
CA ALA A 247 16.88 15.89 14.45
C ALA A 247 16.63 17.12 13.56
N GLU A 248 15.47 17.18 12.89
CA GLU A 248 15.05 18.33 12.08
C GLU A 248 14.72 19.56 12.92
N SER A 249 14.24 19.37 14.15
CA SER A 249 14.03 20.47 15.09
C SER A 249 15.33 21.18 15.52
N LEU A 250 16.50 20.56 15.32
CA LEU A 250 17.78 21.20 15.60
C LEU A 250 18.12 22.28 14.58
N SER A 251 17.79 22.04 13.31
CA SER A 251 18.09 22.96 12.21
C SER A 251 17.05 24.09 12.14
N ASN A 252 15.77 23.78 12.36
CA ASN A 252 14.68 24.74 12.20
C ASN A 252 13.80 24.84 13.48
N PRO A 253 13.76 26.00 14.15
CA PRO A 253 12.94 26.21 15.35
C PRO A 253 11.43 26.00 15.13
N TRP A 254 10.92 26.27 13.92
CA TRP A 254 9.52 26.06 13.58
C TRP A 254 9.14 24.57 13.62
N LEU A 255 10.04 23.71 13.12
CA LEU A 255 9.85 22.26 13.17
C LEU A 255 9.86 21.73 14.60
N GLY A 256 10.52 22.41 15.54
CA GLY A 256 10.47 22.02 16.95
C GLY A 256 9.12 22.23 17.63
N ILE A 257 8.35 23.23 17.20
CA ILE A 257 6.95 23.37 17.64
C ILE A 257 6.13 22.19 17.10
N LEU A 258 6.38 21.79 15.85
CA LEU A 258 5.72 20.61 15.25
C LEU A 258 6.11 19.33 16.01
N THR A 259 7.38 19.14 16.37
CA THR A 259 7.84 18.01 17.20
C THR A 259 7.14 17.99 18.57
N LEU A 260 6.97 19.14 19.20
CA LEU A 260 6.21 19.25 20.45
C LEU A 260 4.75 18.83 20.26
N LEU A 261 4.08 19.35 19.23
CA LEU A 261 2.69 18.97 18.92
C LEU A 261 2.57 17.47 18.59
N LEU A 262 3.52 16.92 17.85
CA LEU A 262 3.58 15.50 17.52
C LEU A 262 3.74 14.64 18.78
N SER A 263 4.64 15.01 19.67
CA SER A 263 4.86 14.31 20.94
C SER A 263 3.63 14.36 21.86
N LEU A 264 2.93 15.51 21.90
CA LEU A 264 1.66 15.65 22.60
C LEU A 264 0.55 14.78 21.97
N GLY A 265 0.49 14.74 20.64
CA GLY A 265 -0.40 13.86 19.90
C GLY A 265 -0.16 12.38 20.22
N LEU A 266 1.09 11.96 20.34
CA LEU A 266 1.46 10.61 20.76
C LEU A 266 1.07 10.31 22.22
N LEU A 267 1.17 11.28 23.13
CA LEU A 267 0.69 11.11 24.50
C LEU A 267 -0.83 10.88 24.53
N LEU A 268 -1.58 11.71 23.80
CA LEU A 268 -3.04 11.58 23.69
C LEU A 268 -3.43 10.26 23.02
N ALA A 269 -2.75 9.87 21.96
CA ALA A 269 -2.94 8.58 21.30
C ALA A 269 -2.59 7.42 22.25
N GLY A 270 -1.52 7.55 23.04
CA GLY A 270 -1.09 6.59 24.05
C GLY A 270 -2.16 6.31 25.09
N ILE A 271 -2.79 7.37 25.61
CA ILE A 271 -3.87 7.28 26.60
C ILE A 271 -5.15 6.76 25.94
N GLY A 272 -5.54 7.29 24.78
CA GLY A 272 -6.79 6.94 24.09
C GLY A 272 -6.82 5.50 23.58
N LEU A 273 -5.68 5.00 23.07
CA LEU A 273 -5.55 3.63 22.57
C LEU A 273 -5.04 2.65 23.64
N ARG A 274 -4.71 3.13 24.84
CA ARG A 274 -4.07 2.35 25.91
C ARG A 274 -2.80 1.63 25.44
N THR A 275 -1.98 2.32 24.63
CA THR A 275 -0.74 1.80 24.04
C THR A 275 0.49 2.37 24.76
N ARG A 276 1.23 1.55 25.53
CA ARG A 276 2.43 2.00 26.28
C ARG A 276 3.52 2.62 25.39
N ALA A 277 3.71 2.09 24.18
CA ALA A 277 4.76 2.54 23.27
C ALA A 277 4.64 4.03 22.91
N TYR A 278 3.44 4.51 22.56
CA TYR A 278 3.21 5.92 22.21
C TYR A 278 3.39 6.83 23.42
N LEU A 279 2.96 6.37 24.61
CA LEU A 279 3.14 7.11 25.85
C LEU A 279 4.61 7.31 26.18
N TYR A 280 5.43 6.24 26.13
CA TYR A 280 6.85 6.31 26.47
C TYR A 280 7.64 7.15 25.49
N VAL A 281 7.46 6.92 24.17
CA VAL A 281 8.16 7.69 23.15
C VAL A 281 7.73 9.15 23.18
N GLY A 282 6.41 9.41 23.25
CA GLY A 282 5.87 10.78 23.34
C GLY A 282 6.40 11.54 24.56
N THR A 283 6.39 10.91 25.74
CA THR A 283 6.92 11.52 26.97
C THR A 283 8.42 11.82 26.84
N GLY A 284 9.20 10.86 26.34
CA GLY A 284 10.65 11.03 26.19
C GLY A 284 11.01 12.15 25.22
N THR A 285 10.33 12.21 24.08
CA THR A 285 10.53 13.26 23.08
C THR A 285 10.10 14.63 23.59
N LEU A 286 8.95 14.71 24.25
CA LEU A 286 8.46 15.96 24.84
C LEU A 286 9.43 16.47 25.91
N LEU A 287 9.88 15.60 26.81
CA LEU A 287 10.84 15.96 27.86
C LEU A 287 12.15 16.46 27.25
N PHE A 288 12.66 15.76 26.23
CA PHE A 288 13.88 16.17 25.53
C PHE A 288 13.74 17.57 24.91
N GLU A 289 12.65 17.83 24.18
CA GLU A 289 12.39 19.13 23.56
C GLU A 289 12.22 20.25 24.60
N VAL A 290 11.46 20.00 25.67
CA VAL A 290 11.28 20.99 26.76
C VAL A 290 12.61 21.32 27.42
N LEU A 291 13.44 20.32 27.73
CA LEU A 291 14.78 20.55 28.28
C LEU A 291 15.66 21.36 27.31
N ARG A 292 15.60 21.05 26.02
CA ARG A 292 16.35 21.76 24.97
C ARG A 292 15.92 23.23 24.88
N TYR A 293 14.62 23.49 24.79
CA TYR A 293 14.07 24.85 24.73
C TYR A 293 14.37 25.62 26.01
N THR A 294 14.26 24.98 27.17
CA THR A 294 14.62 25.58 28.47
C THR A 294 16.10 25.96 28.49
N ARG A 295 16.99 25.07 28.05
CA ARG A 295 18.44 25.37 27.97
C ARG A 295 18.74 26.54 27.02
N ARG A 296 18.06 26.61 25.87
CA ARG A 296 18.23 27.72 24.91
C ARG A 296 17.72 29.03 25.49
N PHE A 297 16.55 29.00 26.11
CA PHE A 297 15.94 30.14 26.78
C PHE A 297 16.83 30.68 27.91
N VAL A 298 17.44 29.77 28.67
CA VAL A 298 18.43 30.08 29.71
C VAL A 298 19.62 30.85 29.15
N GLY A 299 20.13 30.47 27.97
CA GLY A 299 21.26 31.18 27.36
C GLY A 299 20.94 32.62 26.92
N GLN A 300 19.67 32.94 26.66
CA GLN A 300 19.27 34.21 26.03
C GLN A 300 18.67 35.21 27.01
N ASN A 301 18.03 34.77 28.10
CA ASN A 301 17.30 35.63 29.02
C ASN A 301 17.59 35.31 30.49
N PRO A 302 18.79 35.64 31.02
CA PRO A 302 19.22 35.22 32.35
C PRO A 302 18.29 35.67 33.49
N LEU A 303 17.72 36.88 33.39
CA LEU A 303 16.82 37.41 34.42
C LEU A 303 15.48 36.65 34.47
N GLN A 304 14.96 36.22 33.32
CA GLN A 304 13.69 35.48 33.24
C GLN A 304 13.81 34.07 33.84
N ILE A 305 15.01 33.46 33.80
CA ILE A 305 15.27 32.15 34.44
C ILE A 305 15.13 32.26 35.95
N TRP A 306 15.64 33.32 36.57
CA TRP A 306 15.53 33.47 38.02
C TRP A 306 14.07 33.54 38.44
N ALA A 307 13.25 34.27 37.69
CA ALA A 307 11.80 34.31 37.92
C ALA A 307 11.16 32.92 37.72
N VAL A 308 11.42 32.26 36.60
CA VAL A 308 10.87 30.92 36.30
C VAL A 308 11.36 29.87 37.31
N GLY A 309 12.63 29.91 37.69
CA GLY A 309 13.27 29.00 38.63
C GLY A 309 12.76 29.17 40.05
N ILE A 310 12.51 30.39 40.50
CA ILE A 310 11.85 30.66 41.79
C ILE A 310 10.43 30.07 41.76
N VAL A 311 9.65 30.32 40.70
CA VAL A 311 8.29 29.79 40.57
C VAL A 311 8.28 28.26 40.54
N LEU A 312 9.16 27.64 39.75
CA LEU A 312 9.31 26.18 39.68
C LEU A 312 9.77 25.59 41.01
N GLY A 313 10.74 26.22 41.69
CA GLY A 313 11.24 25.79 42.99
C GLY A 313 10.14 25.82 44.06
N LEU A 314 9.35 26.90 44.10
CA LEU A 314 8.20 27.03 44.98
C LEU A 314 7.13 25.97 44.66
N GLY A 315 6.91 25.70 43.37
CA GLY A 315 6.07 24.61 42.88
C GLY A 315 6.55 23.23 43.34
N PHE A 316 7.85 22.94 43.25
CA PHE A 316 8.42 21.67 43.72
C PHE A 316 8.29 21.50 45.24
N ILE A 317 8.52 22.56 46.02
CA ILE A 317 8.31 22.53 47.47
C ILE A 317 6.84 22.25 47.79
N TRP A 318 5.91 22.92 47.09
CA TRP A 318 4.47 22.68 47.26
C TRP A 318 4.06 21.25 46.89
N VAL A 319 4.59 20.74 45.77
CA VAL A 319 4.37 19.36 45.33
C VAL A 319 4.92 18.37 46.37
N ALA A 320 6.13 18.58 46.88
CA ALA A 320 6.75 17.73 47.90
C ALA A 320 5.96 17.72 49.22
N ALA A 321 5.54 18.90 49.70
CA ALA A 321 4.69 19.02 50.88
C ALA A 321 3.34 18.30 50.69
N THR A 322 2.78 18.38 49.48
CA THR A 322 1.54 17.67 49.13
C THR A 322 1.74 16.15 49.09
N PHE A 323 2.87 15.69 48.53
CA PHE A 323 3.25 14.27 48.54
C PHE A 323 3.44 13.74 49.96
N GLU A 324 4.06 14.51 50.85
CA GLU A 324 4.24 14.13 52.26
C GLU A 324 2.90 14.05 53.00
N ALA A 325 2.06 15.06 52.84
CA ALA A 325 0.73 15.11 53.46
C ALA A 325 -0.22 14.01 52.95
N ARG A 326 -0.08 13.57 51.69
CA ARG A 326 -0.97 12.60 51.02
C ARG A 326 -0.27 11.32 50.58
N ARG A 327 0.86 10.97 51.21
CA ARG A 327 1.72 9.85 50.79
C ARG A 327 0.97 8.54 50.51
N ASN A 328 0.04 8.18 51.40
CA ASN A 328 -0.74 6.94 51.25
C ASN A 328 -1.69 6.99 50.04
N GLN A 329 -2.35 8.13 49.79
CA GLN A 329 -3.24 8.32 48.64
C GLN A 329 -2.46 8.30 47.33
N VAL A 330 -1.29 8.95 47.31
CA VAL A 330 -0.39 8.94 46.15
C VAL A 330 0.10 7.52 45.86
N ASN A 331 0.56 6.79 46.87
CA ASN A 331 1.06 5.42 46.68
C ASN A 331 -0.05 4.49 46.18
N ALA A 332 -1.28 4.65 46.68
CA ALA A 332 -2.44 3.92 46.17
C ALA A 332 -2.75 4.29 44.70
N ALA A 333 -2.68 5.57 44.34
CA ALA A 333 -2.88 6.01 42.96
C ALA A 333 -1.75 5.50 42.03
N LEU A 334 -0.49 5.58 42.44
CA LEU A 334 0.66 5.10 41.66
C LEU A 334 0.62 3.59 41.45
N SER A 335 0.27 2.81 42.48
CA SER A 335 0.11 1.36 42.35
C SER A 335 -1.04 1.01 41.42
N TYR A 336 -2.19 1.67 41.55
CA TYR A 336 -3.31 1.54 40.62
C TYR A 336 -2.89 1.82 39.17
N TRP A 337 -2.26 2.98 38.91
CA TRP A 337 -1.82 3.35 37.57
C TRP A 337 -0.73 2.43 37.03
N ARG A 338 0.17 1.93 37.89
CA ARG A 338 1.18 0.94 37.48
C ARG A 338 0.53 -0.36 37.03
N THR A 339 -0.39 -0.91 37.82
CA THR A 339 -1.12 -2.13 37.46
C THR A 339 -1.96 -1.92 36.20
N GLU A 340 -2.60 -0.76 36.07
CA GLU A 340 -3.38 -0.41 34.87
C GLU A 340 -2.48 -0.28 33.64
N LEU A 341 -1.34 0.41 33.74
CA LEU A 341 -0.34 0.47 32.67
C LEU A 341 0.23 -0.92 32.34
N GLU A 342 0.41 -1.81 33.32
CA GLU A 342 0.83 -3.19 33.11
C GLU A 342 -0.24 -4.02 32.37
N SER A 343 -1.52 -3.69 32.54
CA SER A 343 -2.62 -4.32 31.81
C SER A 343 -2.72 -3.80 30.36
N TRP A 344 -2.36 -2.54 30.12
CA TRP A 344 -2.43 -1.89 28.81
C TRP A 344 -1.66 -2.62 27.71
N GLU A 345 -2.43 -2.96 26.68
CA GLU A 345 -2.12 -3.56 25.36
C GLU A 345 -1.08 -4.65 25.21
#